data_AF-A0A929DLC4-F1
#
_entry.id   AF-A0A929DLC4-F1
#
_cell.length_a   1.000
_cell.length_b   1.000
_cell.length_c   1.000
_cell.angle_alpha   90.00
_cell.angle_beta   90.00
_cell.angle_gamma   90.00
#
_symmetry.space_group_name_H-M   'P 1'
#
loop_
_entity.id
_entity.type
_entity.pdbx_description
1 polymer ?
#
loop_
_entity_poly.entity_id
_entity_poly.type
_entity_poly.pdbx_seq_one_letter_code
_entity_poly.pdbx_strand_id
1 'polypeptide(L)'
;MKETLALIDQILDEHNGIHQDLHGLERVSSDLDALVELQSDKTKGYFVARSLDDKGEGLRQWQDALEAIDKGLRAHFQREETSLLEAFQKHGNAELASALDTLLREHDDLRNRVAKLRKDAADLAAGGLRVEVWEANGWGMKANIDKIRSLIEAHASNEQRLLNTLRSELQQA
;
A
#
# COMPACT_ATOMS: atom_id res chain seq x y z
N MET A 1 18.16 19.79 -13.37
CA MET A 1 17.00 20.61 -13.78
C MET A 1 16.06 19.87 -14.72
N LYS A 2 16.30 19.74 -16.04
CA LYS A 2 15.36 18.99 -16.93
C LYS A 2 15.12 17.55 -16.49
N GLU A 3 16.20 16.84 -16.16
CA GLU A 3 16.14 15.46 -15.62
C GLU A 3 15.37 15.40 -14.30
N THR A 4 15.58 16.40 -13.43
CA THR A 4 14.86 16.51 -12.14
C THR A 4 13.36 16.76 -12.32
N LEU A 5 12.97 17.61 -13.27
CA LEU A 5 11.56 17.85 -13.59
C LEU A 5 10.91 16.58 -14.15
N ALA A 6 11.60 15.86 -15.04
CA ALA A 6 11.11 14.59 -15.56
C ALA A 6 10.97 13.52 -14.47
N LEU A 7 11.91 13.47 -13.52
CA LEU A 7 11.82 12.59 -12.35
C LEU A 7 10.61 12.93 -11.47
N ILE A 8 10.38 14.22 -11.20
CA ILE A 8 9.20 14.67 -10.43
C ILE A 8 7.91 14.24 -11.15
N ASP A 9 7.79 14.49 -12.45
CA ASP A 9 6.62 14.08 -13.23
C ASP A 9 6.42 12.56 -13.19
N GLN A 10 7.49 11.77 -13.29
CA GLN A 10 7.43 10.32 -13.18
C GLN A 10 6.90 9.85 -11.81
N ILE A 11 7.38 10.43 -10.70
CA ILE A 11 6.95 10.03 -9.35
C ILE A 11 5.47 10.37 -9.13
N LEU A 12 5.03 11.54 -9.61
CA LEU A 12 3.62 11.93 -9.57
C LEU A 12 2.71 10.99 -10.39
N ASP A 13 3.20 10.48 -11.53
CA ASP A 13 2.49 9.47 -12.31
C ASP A 13 2.46 8.10 -11.60
N GLU A 14 3.56 7.70 -10.94
CA GLU A 14 3.63 6.46 -10.16
C GLU A 14 2.60 6.44 -9.02
N HIS A 15 2.36 7.57 -8.34
CA HIS A 15 1.30 7.68 -7.34
C HIS A 15 -0.06 7.25 -7.87
N ASN A 16 -0.44 7.69 -9.08
CA ASN A 16 -1.73 7.34 -9.68
C ASN A 16 -1.87 5.82 -9.88
N GLY A 17 -0.79 5.15 -10.29
CA GLY A 17 -0.76 3.70 -10.43
C GLY A 17 -0.96 2.99 -9.08
N ILE A 18 -0.23 3.42 -8.05
CA ILE A 18 -0.33 2.85 -6.69
C ILE A 18 -1.76 3.02 -6.12
N HIS A 19 -2.39 4.18 -6.33
CA HIS A 19 -3.78 4.40 -5.94
C HIS A 19 -4.76 3.45 -6.63
N GLN A 20 -4.57 3.18 -7.93
CA GLN A 20 -5.41 2.24 -8.67
C GLN A 20 -5.27 0.81 -8.14
N ASP A 21 -4.05 0.38 -7.83
CA ASP A 21 -3.79 -0.95 -7.28
C ASP A 21 -4.42 -1.10 -5.89
N LEU A 22 -4.32 -0.08 -5.02
CA LEU A 22 -4.96 -0.06 -3.71
C LEU A 22 -6.50 -0.12 -3.80
N HIS A 23 -7.11 0.58 -4.75
CA HIS A 23 -8.55 0.46 -5.02
C HIS A 23 -8.95 -0.90 -5.59
N GLY A 24 -8.06 -1.56 -6.33
CA GLY A 24 -8.22 -2.96 -6.72
C GLY A 24 -8.31 -3.87 -5.50
N LEU A 25 -7.36 -3.72 -4.57
CA LEU A 25 -7.29 -4.50 -3.35
C LEU A 25 -8.50 -4.29 -2.42
N GLU A 26 -8.99 -3.06 -2.28
CA GLU A 26 -10.19 -2.73 -1.49
C GLU A 26 -11.45 -3.45 -2.01
N ARG A 27 -11.60 -3.53 -3.34
CA ARG A 27 -12.72 -4.25 -3.98
C ARG A 27 -12.66 -5.74 -3.69
N VAL A 28 -11.50 -6.37 -3.90
CA VAL A 28 -11.29 -7.80 -3.59
C VAL A 28 -11.59 -8.09 -2.12
N SER A 29 -11.20 -7.20 -1.22
CA SER A 29 -11.42 -7.38 0.23
C SER A 29 -12.88 -7.22 0.61
N SER A 30 -13.59 -6.27 0.00
CA SER A 30 -15.03 -6.10 0.23
C SER A 30 -15.84 -7.29 -0.28
N ASP A 31 -15.43 -7.87 -1.41
CA ASP A 31 -16.07 -9.08 -1.95
C ASP A 31 -15.83 -10.29 -1.03
N LEU A 32 -14.64 -10.40 -0.43
CA LEU A 32 -14.30 -11.43 0.55
C LEU A 32 -15.13 -11.30 1.84
N ASP A 33 -15.25 -10.10 2.40
CA ASP A 33 -16.07 -9.84 3.59
C ASP A 33 -17.53 -10.26 3.35
N ALA A 34 -18.10 -9.88 2.19
CA ALA A 34 -19.46 -10.24 1.81
C ALA A 34 -19.65 -11.77 1.70
N LEU A 35 -18.65 -12.49 1.18
CA LEU A 35 -18.68 -13.96 1.12
C LEU A 35 -18.64 -14.60 2.51
N VAL A 36 -17.81 -14.08 3.42
CA VAL A 36 -17.73 -14.55 4.81
C VAL A 36 -19.06 -14.35 5.53
N GLU A 37 -19.69 -13.18 5.39
CA GLU A 37 -21.01 -12.91 5.98
C GLU A 37 -22.06 -13.90 5.46
N LEU A 38 -22.15 -14.09 4.13
CA LEU A 38 -23.10 -15.01 3.49
C LEU A 38 -22.88 -16.48 3.88
N GLN A 39 -21.63 -16.91 4.07
CA GLN A 39 -21.32 -18.27 4.53
C GLN A 39 -21.64 -18.44 6.01
N SER A 40 -21.35 -17.44 6.86
CA SER A 40 -21.61 -17.49 8.30
C SER A 40 -23.09 -17.71 8.65
N ASP A 41 -24.00 -17.19 7.82
CA ASP A 41 -25.45 -17.40 7.96
C ASP A 41 -25.90 -18.82 7.56
N LYS A 42 -25.13 -19.52 6.70
CA LYS A 42 -25.48 -20.85 6.18
C LYS A 42 -24.83 -22.02 6.95
N THR A 43 -23.80 -21.81 7.76
CA THR A 43 -22.97 -22.91 8.32
C THR A 43 -22.73 -22.90 9.83
N LYS A 44 -23.76 -22.61 10.65
CA LYS A 44 -23.70 -22.69 12.12
C LYS A 44 -23.31 -24.07 12.75
N GLY A 45 -22.93 -25.09 11.98
CA GLY A 45 -22.72 -26.45 12.50
C GLY A 45 -21.47 -27.21 12.05
N TYR A 46 -20.78 -26.82 10.99
CA TYR A 46 -19.62 -27.56 10.47
C TYR A 46 -18.79 -26.59 9.62
N PHE A 47 -17.68 -26.07 10.14
CA PHE A 47 -16.79 -25.26 9.32
C PHE A 47 -15.35 -25.76 9.46
N VAL A 48 -14.92 -26.46 8.41
CA VAL A 48 -13.50 -26.65 8.10
C VAL A 48 -13.16 -25.49 7.18
N ALA A 49 -12.30 -24.59 7.66
CA ALA A 49 -11.75 -23.48 6.88
C ALA A 49 -10.94 -24.03 5.70
N ARG A 50 -11.63 -24.33 4.60
CA ARG A 50 -11.03 -24.43 3.28
C ARG A 50 -11.76 -23.43 2.42
N SER A 51 -11.06 -22.32 2.26
CA SER A 51 -11.28 -21.23 1.32
C SER A 51 -12.42 -20.24 1.55
N LEU A 52 -12.07 -18.96 1.42
CA LEU A 52 -12.93 -17.78 1.44
C LEU A 52 -13.92 -17.69 0.23
N ASP A 53 -13.93 -18.72 -0.61
CA ASP A 53 -14.97 -19.13 -1.57
C ASP A 53 -14.85 -20.67 -1.70
N ASP A 54 -15.72 -21.39 -2.43
CA ASP A 54 -15.63 -22.86 -2.51
C ASP A 54 -14.31 -23.41 -3.15
N LYS A 55 -13.38 -22.55 -3.60
CA LYS A 55 -12.18 -22.91 -4.38
C LYS A 55 -10.84 -22.24 -3.98
N GLY A 56 -10.83 -21.29 -3.07
CA GLY A 56 -9.67 -20.50 -2.65
C GLY A 56 -9.26 -19.39 -3.62
N GLU A 57 -10.14 -18.98 -4.53
CA GLU A 57 -9.76 -18.04 -5.59
C GLU A 57 -9.66 -16.61 -5.06
N GLY A 58 -10.60 -16.18 -4.22
CA GLY A 58 -10.58 -14.84 -3.62
C GLY A 58 -9.35 -14.59 -2.74
N LEU A 59 -8.96 -15.56 -1.91
CA LEU A 59 -7.75 -15.44 -1.08
C LEU A 59 -6.47 -15.37 -1.93
N ARG A 60 -6.41 -16.14 -3.03
CA ARG A 60 -5.28 -16.09 -3.97
C ARG A 60 -5.22 -14.75 -4.69
N GLN A 61 -6.34 -14.25 -5.21
CA GLN A 61 -6.41 -12.93 -5.84
C GLN A 61 -5.99 -11.82 -4.87
N TRP A 62 -6.36 -11.96 -3.60
CA TRP A 62 -5.96 -11.04 -2.54
C TRP A 62 -4.45 -11.08 -2.28
N GLN A 63 -3.84 -12.27 -2.22
CA GLN A 63 -2.39 -12.44 -2.11
C GLN A 63 -1.64 -11.86 -3.31
N ASP A 64 -2.12 -12.11 -4.53
CA ASP A 64 -1.55 -11.59 -5.77
C ASP A 64 -1.59 -10.06 -5.79
N ALA A 65 -2.71 -9.45 -5.37
CA ALA A 65 -2.85 -8.00 -5.27
C ALA A 65 -1.89 -7.39 -4.23
N LEU A 66 -1.76 -8.03 -3.05
CA LEU A 66 -0.81 -7.58 -2.02
C LEU A 66 0.65 -7.68 -2.48
N GLU A 67 1.00 -8.70 -3.24
CA GLU A 67 2.33 -8.84 -3.81
C GLU A 67 2.63 -7.79 -4.88
N ALA A 68 1.66 -7.48 -5.74
CA ALA A 68 1.78 -6.40 -6.72
C ALA A 68 2.02 -5.04 -6.04
N ILE A 69 1.24 -4.73 -4.99
CA ILE A 69 1.38 -3.49 -4.21
C ILE A 69 2.75 -3.43 -3.51
N ASP A 70 3.19 -4.49 -2.83
CA ASP A 70 4.50 -4.51 -2.17
C ASP A 70 5.64 -4.28 -3.17
N LYS A 71 5.57 -4.93 -4.34
CA LYS A 71 6.57 -4.74 -5.39
C LYS A 71 6.56 -3.31 -5.94
N GLY A 72 5.38 -2.75 -6.19
CA GLY A 72 5.20 -1.37 -6.67
C GLY A 72 5.77 -0.36 -5.68
N LEU A 73 5.36 -0.44 -4.41
CA LEU A 73 5.84 0.43 -3.33
C LEU A 73 7.37 0.34 -3.15
N ARG A 74 7.94 -0.87 -3.18
CA ARG A 74 9.39 -1.03 -3.07
C ARG A 74 10.14 -0.36 -4.20
N ALA A 75 9.66 -0.49 -5.44
CA ALA A 75 10.28 0.14 -6.59
C ALA A 75 10.18 1.67 -6.53
N HIS A 76 9.03 2.18 -6.12
CA HIS A 76 8.76 3.60 -5.93
C HIS A 76 9.65 4.20 -4.82
N PHE A 77 9.60 3.64 -3.61
CA PHE A 77 10.45 4.09 -2.49
C PHE A 77 11.94 4.02 -2.83
N GLN A 78 12.39 2.99 -3.54
CA GLN A 78 13.78 2.90 -3.97
C GLN A 78 14.18 4.07 -4.88
N ARG A 79 13.28 4.55 -5.75
CA ARG A 79 13.53 5.70 -6.62
C ARG A 79 13.61 6.99 -5.80
N GLU A 80 12.77 7.14 -4.81
CA GLU A 80 12.75 8.31 -3.92
C GLU A 80 13.98 8.38 -3.02
N GLU A 81 14.30 7.26 -2.37
CA GLU A 81 15.46 7.12 -1.48
C GLU A 81 16.81 7.24 -2.21
N THR A 82 16.80 7.25 -3.55
CA THR A 82 17.98 7.44 -4.37
C THR A 82 17.89 8.69 -5.22
N SER A 83 17.23 8.59 -6.37
CA SER A 83 17.21 9.62 -7.41
C SER A 83 16.53 10.90 -6.93
N LEU A 84 15.43 10.79 -6.17
CA LEU A 84 14.74 11.97 -5.65
C LEU A 84 15.55 12.64 -4.55
N LEU A 85 16.11 11.85 -3.63
CA LEU A 85 16.99 12.37 -2.58
C LEU A 85 18.17 13.14 -3.17
N GLU A 86 18.84 12.59 -4.18
CA GLU A 86 19.92 13.28 -4.89
C GLU A 86 19.45 14.59 -5.55
N ALA A 87 18.25 14.59 -6.15
CA ALA A 87 17.67 15.78 -6.73
C ALA A 87 17.42 16.88 -5.69
N PHE A 88 16.88 16.54 -4.52
CA PHE A 88 16.67 17.48 -3.42
C PHE A 88 17.99 17.98 -2.84
N GLN A 89 19.00 17.13 -2.71
CA GLN A 89 20.33 17.56 -2.24
C GLN A 89 21.02 18.51 -3.22
N LYS A 90 20.81 18.32 -4.53
CA LYS A 90 21.43 19.12 -5.58
C LYS A 90 20.72 20.45 -5.84
N HIS A 91 19.39 20.45 -5.74
CA HIS A 91 18.55 21.54 -6.23
C HIS A 91 17.63 22.14 -5.17
N GLY A 92 17.32 21.40 -4.10
CA GLY A 92 16.52 21.90 -3.00
C GLY A 92 17.34 22.72 -2.01
N ASN A 93 16.64 23.52 -1.23
CA ASN A 93 17.21 24.18 -0.06
C ASN A 93 17.23 23.21 1.16
N ALA A 94 17.86 23.64 2.26
CA ALA A 94 18.00 22.82 3.46
C ALA A 94 16.65 22.43 4.10
N GLU A 95 15.63 23.28 3.97
CA GLU A 95 14.28 23.01 4.48
C GLU A 95 13.61 21.90 3.67
N LEU A 96 13.67 21.96 2.34
CA LEU A 96 13.14 20.93 1.45
C LEU A 96 13.84 19.58 1.65
N ALA A 97 15.16 19.57 1.80
CA ALA A 97 15.91 18.34 2.08
C ALA A 97 15.50 17.71 3.43
N SER A 98 15.34 18.52 4.48
CA SER A 98 14.88 18.04 5.79
C SER A 98 13.44 17.52 5.77
N ALA A 99 12.57 18.13 4.96
CA ALA A 99 11.19 17.66 4.78
C ALA A 99 11.16 16.31 4.05
N LEU A 100 11.98 16.14 3.01
CA LEU A 100 12.12 14.86 2.32
C LEU A 100 12.62 13.76 3.26
N ASP A 101 13.67 14.03 4.05
CA ASP A 101 14.20 13.07 5.02
C ASP A 101 13.14 12.59 6.03
N THR A 102 12.17 13.44 6.37
CA THR A 102 11.06 13.07 7.24
C THR A 102 10.09 12.12 6.53
N LEU A 103 9.76 12.39 5.27
CA LEU A 103 8.92 11.52 4.44
C LEU A 103 9.55 10.15 4.21
N LEU A 104 10.85 10.10 3.89
CA LEU A 104 11.55 8.84 3.62
C LEU A 104 11.54 7.89 4.83
N ARG A 105 11.45 8.42 6.06
CA ARG A 105 11.31 7.59 7.28
C ARG A 105 9.96 6.90 7.37
N GLU A 106 8.92 7.43 6.72
CA GLU A 106 7.59 6.79 6.69
C GLU A 106 7.60 5.50 5.84
N HIS A 107 8.57 5.34 4.93
CA HIS A 107 8.67 4.17 4.06
C HIS A 107 8.84 2.88 4.84
N ASP A 108 9.67 2.89 5.90
CA ASP A 108 9.92 1.70 6.70
C ASP A 108 8.65 1.25 7.45
N ASP A 109 7.87 2.20 7.96
CA ASP A 109 6.59 1.93 8.59
C ASP A 109 5.58 1.35 7.59
N LEU A 110 5.52 1.89 6.37
CA LEU A 110 4.65 1.37 5.30
C LEU A 110 5.07 -0.03 4.86
N ARG A 111 6.37 -0.27 4.62
CA ARG A 111 6.94 -1.59 4.30
C ARG A 111 6.59 -2.63 5.36
N ASN A 112 6.76 -2.28 6.63
CA ASN A 112 6.48 -3.19 7.75
C ASN A 112 4.99 -3.57 7.82
N ARG A 113 4.09 -2.62 7.56
CA ARG A 113 2.65 -2.88 7.55
C ARG A 113 2.23 -3.77 6.39
N VAL A 114 2.72 -3.49 5.19
CA VAL A 114 2.45 -4.32 4.00
C VAL A 114 3.02 -5.73 4.20
N ALA A 115 4.24 -5.86 4.71
CA ALA A 115 4.86 -7.15 5.00
C ALA A 115 4.06 -7.95 6.05
N LYS A 116 3.57 -7.31 7.10
CA LYS A 116 2.67 -7.95 8.07
C LYS A 116 1.40 -8.46 7.40
N LEU A 117 0.74 -7.64 6.58
CA LEU A 117 -0.50 -8.03 5.92
C LEU A 117 -0.30 -9.21 4.95
N ARG A 118 0.81 -9.21 4.21
CA ARG A 118 1.22 -10.35 3.38
C ARG A 118 1.43 -11.62 4.20
N LYS A 119 2.05 -11.52 5.37
CA LYS A 119 2.24 -12.66 6.26
C LYS A 119 0.91 -13.20 6.76
N ASP A 120 0.02 -12.32 7.23
CA ASP A 120 -1.32 -12.71 7.70
C ASP A 120 -2.09 -13.42 6.56
N ALA A 121 -1.98 -12.93 5.32
CA ALA A 121 -2.53 -13.58 4.13
C ALA A 121 -2.00 -14.99 3.88
N ALA A 122 -0.69 -15.18 4.01
CA ALA A 122 -0.06 -16.49 3.86
C ALA A 122 -0.48 -17.46 4.96
N ASP A 123 -0.55 -16.99 6.20
CA ASP A 123 -0.94 -17.79 7.36
C ASP A 123 -2.41 -18.26 7.25
N LEU A 124 -3.31 -17.46 6.68
CA LEU A 124 -4.69 -17.87 6.37
C LEU A 124 -4.74 -18.91 5.25
N ALA A 125 -3.96 -18.72 4.19
CA ALA A 125 -3.93 -19.67 3.07
C ALA A 125 -3.38 -21.03 3.50
N ALA A 126 -2.45 -21.05 4.46
CA ALA A 126 -1.94 -22.26 5.07
C ALA A 126 -2.92 -22.91 6.08
N GLY A 127 -4.04 -22.26 6.41
CA GLY A 127 -4.97 -22.69 7.45
C GLY A 127 -4.43 -22.53 8.89
N GLY A 128 -3.34 -21.78 9.06
CA GLY A 128 -2.74 -21.46 10.35
C GLY A 128 -3.49 -20.37 11.12
N LEU A 129 -4.21 -19.50 10.41
CA LEU A 129 -5.17 -18.54 10.97
C LEU A 129 -6.60 -18.95 10.57
N ARG A 130 -7.53 -18.84 11.51
CA ARG A 130 -8.96 -18.95 11.23
C ARG A 130 -9.51 -17.58 10.86
N VAL A 131 -10.28 -17.51 9.78
CA VAL A 131 -10.90 -16.27 9.29
C VAL A 131 -11.73 -15.60 10.39
N GLU A 132 -12.50 -16.39 11.15
CA GLU A 132 -13.36 -15.87 12.23
C GLU A 132 -12.55 -15.26 13.38
N VAL A 133 -11.37 -15.82 13.68
CA VAL A 133 -10.47 -15.29 14.72
C VAL A 133 -9.84 -14.00 14.24
N TRP A 134 -9.51 -13.91 12.96
CA TRP A 134 -8.85 -12.75 12.40
C TRP A 134 -9.83 -11.56 12.23
N GLU A 135 -11.05 -11.82 11.78
CA GLU A 135 -12.14 -10.84 11.73
C GLU A 135 -12.57 -10.40 13.15
N ALA A 136 -12.70 -11.33 14.11
CA ALA A 136 -13.13 -11.01 15.48
C ALA A 136 -12.11 -10.19 16.28
N ASN A 137 -10.84 -10.17 15.88
CA ASN A 137 -9.80 -9.38 16.56
C ASN A 137 -9.92 -7.87 16.29
N GLY A 138 -10.91 -7.41 15.51
CA GLY A 138 -11.03 -5.99 15.13
C GLY A 138 -9.98 -5.53 14.11
N TRP A 139 -9.28 -6.50 13.51
CA TRP A 139 -8.24 -6.36 12.49
C TRP A 139 -8.61 -7.17 11.25
N GLY A 140 -9.87 -7.12 10.81
CA GLY A 140 -10.32 -7.78 9.59
C GLY A 140 -9.54 -7.34 8.35
N MET A 141 -9.67 -8.09 7.24
CA MET A 141 -8.98 -7.81 5.98
C MET A 141 -9.13 -6.34 5.57
N LYS A 142 -10.38 -5.89 5.54
CA LYS A 142 -10.76 -4.54 5.11
C LYS A 142 -10.21 -3.45 6.03
N ALA A 143 -10.27 -3.62 7.34
CA ALA A 143 -9.77 -2.62 8.28
C ALA A 143 -8.26 -2.38 8.14
N ASN A 144 -7.46 -3.43 7.92
CA ASN A 144 -6.03 -3.28 7.66
C ASN A 144 -5.75 -2.59 6.33
N ILE A 145 -6.54 -2.90 5.30
CA ILE A 145 -6.37 -2.34 3.96
C ILE A 145 -6.76 -0.87 3.93
N ASP A 146 -7.90 -0.52 4.54
CA ASP A 146 -8.31 0.87 4.71
C ASP A 146 -7.24 1.67 5.45
N LYS A 147 -6.63 1.07 6.48
CA LYS A 147 -5.55 1.72 7.21
C LYS A 147 -4.30 1.92 6.36
N ILE A 148 -3.85 0.91 5.62
CA ILE A 148 -2.67 1.02 4.74
C ILE A 148 -2.93 2.03 3.63
N ARG A 149 -4.11 1.97 2.98
CA ARG A 149 -4.53 2.95 1.99
C ARG A 149 -4.43 4.37 2.56
N SER A 150 -5.12 4.63 3.67
CA SER A 150 -5.11 5.97 4.27
C SER A 150 -3.70 6.49 4.59
N LEU A 151 -2.78 5.61 5.00
CA LEU A 151 -1.38 5.99 5.24
C LEU A 151 -0.63 6.30 3.94
N ILE A 152 -0.82 5.49 2.89
CA ILE A 152 -0.19 5.73 1.57
C ILE A 152 -0.75 7.01 0.95
N GLU A 153 -2.06 7.26 1.03
CA GLU A 153 -2.68 8.49 0.52
C GLU A 153 -2.16 9.73 1.26
N ALA A 154 -2.01 9.65 2.58
CA ALA A 154 -1.44 10.74 3.38
C ALA A 154 0.03 11.00 3.02
N HIS A 155 0.81 9.93 2.86
CA HIS A 155 2.21 9.99 2.43
C HIS A 155 2.34 10.65 1.05
N ALA A 156 1.65 10.12 0.05
CA ALA A 156 1.65 10.64 -1.32
C ALA A 156 1.18 12.10 -1.40
N SER A 157 0.18 12.50 -0.59
CA SER A 157 -0.29 13.89 -0.51
C SER A 157 0.78 14.84 0.03
N ASN A 158 1.52 14.43 1.05
CA ASN A 158 2.62 15.21 1.60
C ASN A 158 3.80 15.27 0.63
N GLU A 159 4.14 14.15 -0.01
CA GLU A 159 5.20 14.11 -1.00
C GLU A 159 4.86 14.97 -2.22
N GLN A 160 3.65 14.87 -2.76
CA GLN A 160 3.19 15.70 -3.88
C GLN A 160 3.32 17.20 -3.59
N ARG A 161 3.00 17.62 -2.37
CA ARG A 161 3.18 19.02 -1.95
C ARG A 161 4.66 19.41 -2.01
N LEU A 162 5.54 18.56 -1.51
CA LEU A 162 6.98 18.80 -1.49
C LEU A 162 7.58 18.84 -2.91
N LEU A 163 7.19 17.89 -3.76
CA LEU A 163 7.59 17.81 -5.16
C LEU A 163 7.17 19.06 -5.95
N ASN A 164 5.94 19.55 -5.74
CA ASN A 164 5.45 20.75 -6.40
C ASN A 164 6.20 22.01 -5.95
N THR A 165 6.62 22.08 -4.69
CA THR A 165 7.47 23.17 -4.20
C THR A 165 8.83 23.15 -4.90
N LEU A 166 9.52 22.01 -4.92
CA LEU A 166 10.81 21.88 -5.62
C LEU A 166 10.68 22.19 -7.12
N ARG A 167 9.61 21.70 -7.76
CA ARG A 167 9.30 21.99 -9.17
C ARG A 167 9.20 23.49 -9.41
N SER A 168 8.49 24.21 -8.55
CA SER A 168 8.29 25.66 -8.66
C SER A 168 9.61 26.42 -8.52
N GLU A 169 10.45 26.04 -7.55
CA GLU A 169 11.79 26.62 -7.37
C GLU A 169 12.67 26.37 -8.60
N LEU A 170 12.66 25.16 -9.15
CA LEU A 170 13.41 24.79 -10.36
C LEU A 170 12.96 25.51 -11.63
N GLN A 171 11.69 25.95 -11.70
CA GLN A 171 11.17 26.70 -12.84
C GLN A 171 11.44 28.21 -12.74
N GLN A 172 11.71 28.71 -11.53
CA GLN A 172 12.01 30.12 -11.27
C GLN A 172 13.53 30.41 -11.27
N ALA A 173 14.36 29.37 -11.12
CA ALA A 173 15.82 29.42 -11.18
C ALA A 173 16.36 29.38 -12.62
#